data_AF-A7M8X6-F1
#
_entry.id   AF-A7M8X6-F1
#
_cell.length_a   1.000
_cell.length_b   1.000
_cell.length_c   1.000
_cell.angle_alpha   90.00
_cell.angle_beta   90.00
_cell.angle_gamma   90.00
#
_symmetry.space_group_name_H-M   'P 1'
#
loop_
_entity.id
_entity.type
_entity.pdbx_description
1 polymer ?
#
loop_
_entity_poly.entity_id
_entity_poly.type
_entity_poly.pdbx_seq_one_letter_code
_entity_poly.pdbx_strand_id
1 'polypeptide(L)' 'SKFIWEKYRKLSPTARRMFDYFSSHREPYPLKLETFRLMCGSDSTRVKKWREQVGEACEELRGSGLVEHARVNDDLVLAS' A
#
# COMPACT_ATOMS: atom_id res chain seq x y z
N SER A 1 13.00 6.79 13.28
CA SER A 1 14.37 7.16 12.85
C SER A 1 14.29 8.09 11.64
N LYS A 2 15.18 9.08 11.52
CA LYS A 2 15.24 10.07 10.41
C LYS A 2 15.25 9.39 9.02
N PHE A 3 15.89 8.22 8.91
CA PHE A 3 16.01 7.41 7.69
C PHE A 3 14.65 6.93 7.12
N ILE A 4 13.72 6.50 7.99
CA ILE A 4 12.39 6.03 7.59
C ILE A 4 11.60 7.20 6.97
N TRP A 5 11.69 8.38 7.58
CA TRP A 5 11.02 9.59 7.10
C TRP A 5 11.50 10.03 5.71
N GLU A 6 12.77 9.82 5.37
CA GLU A 6 13.29 10.18 4.04
C GLU A 6 12.83 9.25 2.93
N LYS A 7 12.63 7.97 3.24
CA LYS A 7 12.04 7.00 2.32
C LYS A 7 10.54 7.27 2.18
N TYR A 8 9.85 7.48 3.30
CA TYR A 8 8.42 7.76 3.35
C TYR A 8 8.00 8.97 2.51
N ARG A 9 8.76 10.07 2.58
CA ARG A 9 8.43 11.29 1.81
C ARG A 9 8.55 11.13 0.29
N LYS A 10 9.30 10.12 -0.17
CA LYS A 10 9.49 9.82 -1.59
C LYS A 10 8.39 8.92 -2.15
N LEU A 11 7.61 8.27 -1.27
CA LEU A 11 6.49 7.43 -1.68
C LEU A 11 5.39 8.23 -2.36
N SER A 12 4.79 7.63 -3.38
CA SER A 12 3.53 8.07 -3.99
C SER A 12 2.40 8.12 -2.95
N PRO A 13 1.34 8.92 -3.19
CA PRO A 13 0.22 9.02 -2.25
C PRO A 13 -0.41 7.67 -1.88
N THR A 14 -0.52 6.75 -2.85
CA THR A 14 -1.08 5.41 -2.64
C THR A 14 -0.16 4.54 -1.81
N ALA A 15 1.13 4.46 -2.15
CA ALA A 15 2.12 3.70 -1.40
C ALA A 15 2.28 4.24 0.03
N ARG A 16 2.19 5.57 0.20
CA ARG A 16 2.21 6.22 1.50
C ARG A 16 1.03 5.82 2.36
N ARG A 17 -0.19 5.89 1.83
CA ARG A 17 -1.40 5.50 2.56
C ARG A 17 -1.37 4.02 2.94
N MET A 18 -0.82 3.18 2.06
CA MET A 18 -0.59 1.77 2.33
C MET A 18 0.40 1.57 3.50
N PHE A 19 1.52 2.29 3.49
CA PHE A 19 2.47 2.28 4.61
C PHE A 19 1.87 2.78 5.92
N ASP A 20 1.06 3.85 5.90
CA ASP A 20 0.39 4.38 7.09
C ASP A 20 -0.53 3.32 7.73
N TYR A 21 -1.28 2.58 6.90
CA TYR A 21 -2.15 1.49 7.36
C TYR A 21 -1.35 0.35 8.01
N PHE A 22 -0.28 -0.10 7.35
CA PHE A 22 0.55 -1.20 7.84
C PHE A 22 1.38 -0.82 9.07
N SER A 23 1.92 0.39 9.12
CA SER A 23 2.69 0.86 10.28
C SER A 23 1.83 1.10 11.53
N SER A 24 0.52 1.29 11.36
CA SER A 24 -0.42 1.44 12.48
C SER A 24 -0.80 0.11 13.13
N HIS A 25 -0.54 -1.03 12.48
CA HIS A 25 -0.93 -2.36 12.96
C HIS A 25 0.31 -3.26 13.11
N ARG A 26 0.48 -3.89 14.27
CA ARG A 26 1.58 -4.83 14.52
C ARG A 26 1.48 -6.08 13.64
N GLU A 27 0.25 -6.51 13.34
CA GLU A 27 -0.09 -7.53 12.35
C GLU A 27 -1.22 -6.97 11.48
N PRO A 28 -0.91 -6.43 10.29
CA PRO A 28 -1.93 -5.87 9.44
C PRO A 28 -2.82 -6.98 8.89
N TYR A 29 -4.12 -6.87 9.12
CA TYR A 29 -5.08 -7.77 8.49
C TYR A 29 -5.05 -7.60 6.97
N PRO A 30 -5.34 -8.67 6.21
CA PRO A 30 -5.53 -8.59 4.77
C PRO A 30 -6.57 -7.51 4.43
N LEU A 31 -6.15 -6.48 3.70
CA LEU A 31 -7.00 -5.34 3.41
C LEU A 31 -7.69 -5.54 2.07
N LYS A 32 -9.03 -5.49 2.02
CA LYS A 32 -9.76 -5.58 0.75
C LYS A 32 -9.39 -4.42 -0.17
N LEU A 33 -9.19 -4.70 -1.46
CA LEU A 33 -8.91 -3.70 -2.49
C LEU A 33 -9.96 -2.60 -2.51
N GLU A 34 -11.23 -2.95 -2.34
CA GLU A 34 -12.33 -1.97 -2.27
C GLU A 34 -12.20 -1.05 -1.05
N THR A 35 -11.91 -1.61 0.12
CA THR A 35 -11.69 -0.83 1.35
C THR A 35 -10.47 0.08 1.18
N PHE A 36 -9.39 -0.41 0.59
CA PHE A 36 -8.21 0.40 0.31
C PHE A 36 -8.51 1.54 -0.66
N ARG A 37 -9.32 1.28 -1.70
CA ARG A 37 -9.78 2.30 -2.66
C ARG A 37 -10.52 3.44 -1.97
N LEU A 38 -11.45 3.08 -1.08
CA LEU A 38 -12.23 4.04 -0.30
C LEU A 38 -11.33 4.84 0.66
N MET A 39 -10.36 4.19 1.31
CA MET A 39 -9.38 4.87 2.18
C MET A 39 -8.47 5.85 1.42
N CYS A 40 -8.14 5.53 0.17
CA CYS A 40 -7.40 6.42 -0.72
C CYS A 40 -8.27 7.54 -1.32
N GLY A 41 -9.59 7.49 -1.16
CA GLY A 41 -10.52 8.41 -1.83
C GLY A 41 -10.44 8.33 -3.36
N SER A 42 -10.11 7.15 -3.91
CA SER A 42 -9.88 7.00 -5.34
C SER A 42 -11.19 6.84 -6.12
N ASP A 43 -11.38 7.67 -7.15
CA ASP A 43 -12.50 7.59 -8.09
C ASP A 43 -12.37 6.45 -9.13
N SER A 44 -11.34 5.60 -9.02
CA SER A 44 -11.12 4.49 -9.96
C SER A 44 -12.29 3.50 -9.90
N THR A 45 -13.22 3.57 -10.86
CA THR A 45 -14.39 2.68 -10.94
C THR A 45 -14.05 1.29 -11.50
N ARG A 46 -12.86 1.13 -12.10
CA ARG A 46 -12.41 -0.12 -12.73
C ARG A 46 -11.53 -0.91 -11.78
N VAL A 47 -12.03 -2.03 -11.28
CA VAL A 47 -11.32 -2.93 -10.34
C VAL A 47 -9.95 -3.37 -10.89
N LYS A 48 -9.86 -3.75 -12.17
CA LYS A 48 -8.58 -4.16 -12.79
C LYS A 48 -7.51 -3.07 -12.73
N LYS A 49 -7.87 -1.84 -13.13
CA LYS A 49 -6.96 -0.68 -13.08
C LYS A 49 -6.54 -0.38 -11.65
N TRP A 50 -7.49 -0.44 -10.72
CA TRP A 50 -7.18 -0.24 -9.29
C TRP A 50 -6.20 -1.29 -8.79
N ARG A 51 -6.40 -2.57 -9.13
CA ARG A 51 -5.49 -3.66 -8.79
C ARG A 51 -4.07 -3.42 -9.30
N GLU A 52 -3.93 -2.96 -10.54
CA GLU A 52 -2.62 -2.59 -11.12
C GLU A 52 -1.97 -1.48 -10.31
N GLN A 53 -2.69 -0.39 -10.02
CA GLN A 53 -2.18 0.74 -9.23
C GLN A 53 -1.75 0.33 -7.82
N VAL A 54 -2.50 -0.57 -7.18
CA VAL A 54 -2.14 -1.11 -5.86
C VAL A 54 -0.91 -2.01 -5.97
N GLY A 55 -0.80 -2.81 -7.04
CA GLY A 55 0.39 -3.61 -7.33
C GLY A 55 1.65 -2.75 -7.49
N GLU A 56 1.56 -1.67 -8.28
CA GLU A 56 2.65 -0.70 -8.44
C GLU A 56 3.05 -0.09 -7.08
N ALA A 57 2.08 0.27 -6.25
CA ALA A 57 2.33 0.79 -4.90
C ALA A 57 3.00 -0.26 -3.98
N CYS A 58 2.65 -1.54 -4.11
CA CYS A 58 3.31 -2.62 -3.38
C CYS A 58 4.79 -2.77 -3.82
N GLU A 59 5.06 -2.73 -5.13
CA GLU A 59 6.43 -2.77 -5.65
C GLU A 59 7.25 -1.56 -5.18
N GLU A 60 6.66 -0.36 -5.21
CA GLU A 60 7.28 0.87 -4.73
C GLU A 60 7.64 0.76 -3.24
N LEU A 61 6.73 0.25 -2.41
CA LEU A 61 6.95 0.03 -0.98
C LEU A 61 8.10 -0.94 -0.72
N ARG A 62 8.13 -2.07 -1.44
CA ARG A 62 9.23 -3.03 -1.37
C ARG A 62 10.54 -2.41 -1.83
N GLY A 63 10.54 -1.69 -2.95
CA GLY A 63 11.71 -1.00 -3.50
C GLY A 63 12.26 0.09 -2.58
N SER A 64 11.40 0.72 -1.77
CA SER A 64 11.83 1.68 -0.75
C SER A 64 12.54 1.00 0.45
N GLY A 65 12.34 -0.31 0.65
CA GLY A 65 12.84 -1.04 1.82
C GLY A 65 12.22 -0.55 3.13
N LEU A 66 10.97 -0.11 3.07
CA LEU A 66 10.15 0.24 4.25
C LEU A 66 9.31 -0.95 4.73
N VAL A 67 9.01 -1.88 3.83
CA VAL A 67 8.25 -3.11 4.07
C VAL A 67 9.02 -4.24 3.39
N GLU A 68 9.17 -5.39 4.05
CA GLU A 68 9.89 -6.54 3.48
C GLU A 68 9.07 -7.23 2.40
N HIS A 69 7.78 -7.46 2.67
CA HIS A 69 6.86 -8.04 1.70
C HIS A 69 5.57 -7.23 1.61
N ALA A 70 5.21 -6.79 0.41
CA ALA A 70 3.91 -6.24 0.09
C ALA A 70 3.43 -6.87 -1.22
N ARG A 71 2.20 -7.40 -1.24
CA ARG A 71 1.61 -7.96 -2.46
C ARG A 71 0.09 -7.85 -2.45
N VAL A 72 -0.47 -7.87 -3.66
CA VAL A 72 -1.90 -8.10 -3.86
C VAL A 72 -2.11 -9.59 -4.11
N ASN A 73 -2.94 -10.23 -3.29
CA ASN A 73 -3.38 -11.60 -3.49
C ASN A 73 -4.89 -11.62 -3.65
N ASP A 74 -5.38 -12.05 -4.81
CA ASP A 74 -6.80 -11.94 -5.15
C ASP A 74 -7.29 -10.49 -4.97
N ASP A 75 -8.32 -10.26 -4.16
CA ASP A 75 -8.82 -8.93 -3.80
C ASP A 75 -8.29 -8.40 -2.46
N LEU A 76 -7.21 -8.98 -1.93
CA LEU A 76 -6.61 -8.61 -0.65
C LEU A 76 -5.20 -8.04 -0.82
N VAL A 77 -4.90 -6.96 -0.11
CA VAL A 77 -3.58 -6.38 0.04
C VAL A 77 -2.96 -6.92 1.32
N LEU A 78 -1.80 -7.53 1.19
CA LEU A 78 -1.05 -8.17 2.27
C LEU A 78 0.31 -7.48 2.40
N ALA A 79 0.71 -7.19 3.64
CA ALA A 79 2.08 -6.80 3.93
C ALA A 79 2.59 -7.39 5.24
N SER A 80 3.89 -7.67 5.26
CA SER A 80 4.66 -8.15 6.41
C SER A 80 6.05 -7.50 6.43
#